data_AF-A0A6H9YGS9-F1
#
_entry.id   AF-A0A6H9YGS9-F1
#
_cell.length_a   1.000
_cell.length_b   1.000
_cell.length_c   1.000
_cell.angle_alpha   90.00
_cell.angle_beta   90.00
_cell.angle_gamma   90.00
#
_symmetry.space_group_name_H-M   'P 1'
#
loop_
_entity.id
_entity.type
_entity.pdbx_description
1 polymer ?
#
loop_
_entity_poly.entity_id
_entity_poly.type
_entity_poly.pdbx_seq_one_letter_code
_entity_poly.pdbx_strand_id
1 'polypeptide(L)'
;MSTPHHDSEKPDQQEPTYIGTDQIAQWFSVSPATVSQWRIRFAVDNSDNPCPQPDIQINRWAGWRSERKAAWLAWDERRKAKQKAEPADYEAETVSYAGPQDVGEWFGVPGGTVSRWRLRYAKTNMPCPAPNVVIKGLSEQASVPGWRPDRKDEWLTWEKQRPGRGAGGGRKPAKS
;
A
#
# COMPACT_ATOMS: atom_id res chain seq x y z
N MET A 1 -2.52 -39.85 -69.45
CA MET A 1 -2.09 -38.53 -68.93
C MET A 1 -2.77 -38.34 -67.59
N SER A 2 -2.07 -38.65 -66.50
CA SER A 2 -2.62 -38.62 -65.15
C SER A 2 -2.17 -37.34 -64.46
N THR A 3 -3.12 -36.51 -64.06
CA THR A 3 -2.91 -35.33 -63.22
C THR A 3 -2.61 -35.79 -61.79
N PRO A 4 -1.58 -35.26 -61.11
CA PRO A 4 -1.43 -35.50 -59.68
C PRO A 4 -2.42 -34.60 -58.93
N HIS A 5 -3.27 -35.20 -58.12
CA HIS A 5 -4.02 -34.49 -57.09
C HIS A 5 -3.02 -34.00 -56.04
N HIS A 6 -2.91 -32.68 -55.91
CA HIS A 6 -2.18 -32.03 -54.84
C HIS A 6 -3.06 -32.16 -53.58
N ASP A 7 -2.73 -33.12 -52.72
CA ASP A 7 -3.20 -33.15 -51.34
C ASP A 7 -2.54 -31.96 -50.63
N SER A 8 -3.29 -30.86 -50.53
CA SER A 8 -2.93 -29.75 -49.67
C SER A 8 -3.24 -30.16 -48.23
N GLU A 9 -2.24 -30.69 -47.52
CA GLU A 9 -2.23 -30.73 -46.06
C GLU A 9 -2.55 -29.31 -45.54
N LYS A 10 -3.73 -29.14 -44.95
CA LYS A 10 -4.04 -27.93 -44.19
C LYS A 10 -3.01 -27.86 -43.05
N PRO A 11 -2.27 -26.75 -42.88
CA PRO A 11 -1.43 -26.60 -41.71
C PRO A 11 -2.32 -26.74 -40.48
N ASP A 12 -1.89 -27.59 -39.56
CA ASP A 12 -2.49 -27.86 -38.26
C ASP A 12 -2.71 -26.51 -37.53
N GLN A 13 -3.89 -25.93 -37.70
CA GLN A 13 -4.28 -24.69 -37.04
C GLN A 13 -4.62 -25.04 -35.59
N GLN A 14 -3.59 -25.31 -34.79
CA GLN A 14 -3.75 -25.37 -33.34
C GLN A 14 -4.36 -24.05 -32.89
N GLU A 15 -5.59 -24.14 -32.36
CA GLU A 15 -6.28 -22.98 -31.84
C GLU A 15 -5.40 -22.33 -30.76
N PRO A 16 -5.22 -21.00 -30.81
CA PRO A 16 -4.38 -20.34 -29.83
C PRO A 16 -4.94 -20.55 -28.43
N THR A 17 -4.14 -21.21 -27.58
CA THR A 17 -4.51 -21.44 -26.19
C THR A 17 -4.32 -20.13 -25.41
N TYR A 18 -5.43 -19.59 -24.90
CA TYR A 18 -5.41 -18.41 -24.05
C TYR A 18 -5.42 -18.80 -22.58
N ILE A 19 -4.62 -18.09 -21.79
CA ILE A 19 -4.50 -18.23 -20.36
C ILE A 19 -5.04 -17.00 -19.65
N GLY A 20 -5.66 -17.21 -18.49
CA GLY A 20 -6.17 -16.14 -17.63
C GLY A 20 -5.19 -15.71 -16.54
N THR A 21 -5.65 -14.79 -15.68
CA THR A 21 -4.88 -14.28 -14.54
C THR A 21 -4.44 -15.38 -13.58
N ASP A 22 -5.21 -16.46 -13.43
CA ASP A 22 -4.90 -17.56 -12.52
C ASP A 22 -3.65 -18.34 -12.95
N GLN A 23 -3.53 -18.63 -14.24
CA GLN A 23 -2.39 -19.35 -14.77
C GLN A 23 -1.11 -18.50 -14.73
N ILE A 24 -1.25 -17.19 -14.97
CA ILE A 24 -0.15 -16.23 -14.82
C ILE A 24 0.26 -16.16 -13.34
N ALA A 25 -0.71 -16.11 -12.43
CA ALA A 25 -0.46 -16.06 -10.99
C ALA A 25 0.34 -17.29 -10.51
N GLN A 26 0.03 -18.48 -11.04
CA GLN A 26 0.81 -19.70 -10.77
C GLN A 26 2.27 -19.58 -11.24
N TRP A 27 2.54 -19.00 -12.41
CA TRP A 27 3.91 -18.85 -12.90
C TRP A 27 4.79 -18.02 -11.97
N PHE A 28 4.21 -17.02 -11.31
CA PHE A 28 4.90 -16.12 -10.41
C PHE A 28 4.69 -16.46 -8.92
N SER A 29 3.93 -17.51 -8.61
CA SER A 29 3.54 -17.89 -7.25
C SER A 29 2.92 -16.72 -6.47
N VAL A 30 2.01 -15.98 -7.10
CA VAL A 30 1.26 -14.84 -6.52
C VAL A 30 -0.24 -15.10 -6.56
N SER A 31 -1.04 -14.18 -6.02
CA SER A 31 -2.50 -14.24 -6.16
C SER A 31 -2.96 -13.69 -7.53
N PRO A 32 -4.10 -14.17 -8.08
CA PRO A 32 -4.69 -13.58 -9.29
C PRO A 32 -5.05 -12.09 -9.15
N ALA A 33 -5.37 -11.65 -7.93
CA ALA A 33 -5.60 -10.24 -7.62
C ALA A 33 -4.33 -9.41 -7.80
N THR A 34 -3.16 -9.96 -7.46
CA THR A 34 -1.86 -9.32 -7.68
C THR A 34 -1.60 -9.11 -9.17
N VAL A 35 -1.89 -10.10 -10.02
CA VAL A 35 -1.78 -9.96 -11.48
C VAL A 35 -2.71 -8.87 -12.01
N SER A 36 -3.93 -8.79 -11.49
CA SER A 36 -4.88 -7.73 -11.85
C SER A 36 -4.39 -6.34 -11.43
N GLN A 37 -3.81 -6.22 -10.23
CA GLN A 37 -3.21 -4.97 -9.76
C GLN A 37 -2.00 -4.56 -10.61
N TRP A 38 -1.16 -5.51 -11.06
CA TRP A 38 -0.05 -5.21 -11.96
C TRP A 38 -0.54 -4.58 -13.27
N ARG A 39 -1.65 -5.07 -13.83
CA ARG A 39 -2.23 -4.48 -15.05
C ARG A 39 -2.70 -3.05 -14.85
N ILE A 40 -3.26 -2.73 -13.68
CA ILE A 40 -3.74 -1.38 -13.35
C ILE A 40 -2.54 -0.45 -13.11
N ARG A 41 -1.62 -0.88 -12.24
CA ARG A 41 -0.48 -0.08 -11.80
C ARG A 41 0.55 0.16 -12.90
N PHE A 42 0.73 -0.81 -13.79
CA PHE A 42 1.69 -0.76 -14.88
C PHE A 42 0.98 -0.77 -16.24
N ALA A 43 -0.19 -0.12 -16.34
CA ALA A 43 -0.84 0.12 -17.62
C ALA A 43 0.09 0.93 -18.55
N VAL A 44 -0.08 0.75 -19.87
CA VAL A 44 0.77 1.39 -20.90
C VAL A 44 0.86 2.90 -20.71
N ASP A 45 -0.25 3.54 -20.35
CA ASP A 45 -0.33 4.99 -20.21
C ASP A 45 0.22 5.51 -18.87
N ASN A 46 0.58 4.62 -17.94
CA ASN A 46 0.90 4.95 -16.54
C ASN A 46 2.27 4.43 -16.07
N SER A 47 3.12 3.87 -16.94
CA SER A 47 4.38 3.27 -16.50
C SER A 47 5.44 3.20 -17.60
N ASP A 48 6.67 3.60 -17.27
CA ASP A 48 7.87 3.38 -18.11
C ASP A 48 8.25 1.89 -18.25
N ASN A 49 7.58 1.00 -17.52
CA ASN A 49 7.71 -0.45 -17.66
C ASN A 49 6.31 -1.08 -17.72
N PRO A 50 5.64 -1.04 -18.89
CA PRO A 50 4.27 -1.46 -19.01
C PRO A 50 4.13 -2.98 -18.90
N CYS A 51 3.10 -3.42 -18.18
CA CYS A 51 2.71 -4.81 -18.06
C CYS A 51 2.20 -5.35 -19.40
N PRO A 52 2.49 -6.62 -19.76
CA PRO A 52 1.99 -7.23 -20.99
C PRO A 52 0.47 -7.11 -21.12
N GLN A 53 0.01 -6.42 -22.16
CA GLN A 53 -1.42 -6.27 -22.44
C GLN A 53 -2.04 -7.60 -22.87
N PRO A 54 -3.30 -7.87 -22.50
CA PRO A 54 -4.00 -9.05 -22.97
C PRO A 54 -4.18 -9.03 -24.49
N ASP A 55 -4.12 -10.21 -25.08
CA ASP A 55 -4.37 -10.40 -26.52
C ASP A 55 -5.88 -10.44 -26.81
N ILE A 56 -6.67 -10.83 -25.81
CA ILE A 56 -8.13 -10.94 -25.90
C ILE A 56 -8.79 -10.49 -24.59
N GLN A 57 -9.98 -9.92 -24.70
CA GLN A 57 -10.89 -9.77 -23.58
C GLN A 57 -12.21 -10.44 -23.89
N ILE A 58 -12.68 -11.29 -22.98
CA ILE A 58 -14.01 -11.91 -23.03
C ILE A 58 -14.76 -11.44 -21.79
N ASN A 59 -15.79 -10.61 -21.99
CA ASN A 59 -16.43 -9.84 -20.92
C ASN A 59 -15.38 -9.03 -20.12
N ARG A 60 -15.32 -9.24 -18.79
CA ARG A 60 -14.34 -8.60 -17.90
C ARG A 60 -13.02 -9.37 -17.76
N TRP A 61 -12.90 -10.52 -18.42
CA TRP A 61 -11.76 -11.41 -18.28
C TRP A 61 -10.73 -11.14 -19.35
N ALA A 62 -9.49 -10.98 -18.94
CA ALA A 62 -8.35 -10.77 -19.82
C ALA A 62 -7.66 -12.10 -20.10
N GLY A 63 -7.30 -12.32 -21.36
CA GLY A 63 -6.62 -13.51 -21.83
C GLY A 63 -5.33 -13.16 -22.57
N TRP A 64 -4.30 -13.99 -22.36
CA TRP A 64 -3.03 -13.90 -23.06
C TRP A 64 -2.76 -15.22 -23.77
N ARG A 65 -2.11 -15.20 -24.92
CA ARG A 65 -1.60 -16.44 -25.53
C ARG A 65 -0.56 -17.06 -24.59
N SER A 66 -0.61 -18.38 -24.43
CA SER A 66 0.33 -19.13 -23.57
C SER A 66 1.81 -18.87 -23.92
N GLU A 67 2.11 -18.65 -25.20
CA GLU A 67 3.43 -18.29 -25.75
C GLU A 67 4.00 -16.98 -25.18
N ARG A 68 3.14 -16.09 -24.65
CA ARG A 68 3.58 -14.81 -24.06
C ARG A 68 4.20 -14.96 -22.67
N LYS A 69 4.41 -16.19 -22.18
CA LYS A 69 5.16 -16.47 -20.95
C LYS A 69 6.51 -15.75 -20.92
N ALA A 70 7.24 -15.77 -22.03
CA ALA A 70 8.54 -15.10 -22.14
C ALA A 70 8.43 -13.57 -21.94
N ALA A 71 7.40 -12.94 -22.51
CA ALA A 71 7.15 -11.51 -22.35
C ALA A 71 6.81 -11.15 -20.89
N TRP A 72 6.06 -12.02 -20.20
CA TRP A 72 5.75 -11.88 -18.77
C TRP A 72 6.99 -12.03 -17.88
N LEU A 73 7.84 -13.03 -18.14
CA LEU A 73 9.08 -13.22 -17.39
C LEU A 73 10.04 -12.05 -17.59
N ALA A 74 10.26 -11.62 -18.84
CA ALA A 74 11.10 -10.47 -19.15
C ALA A 74 10.58 -9.17 -18.51
N TRP A 75 9.25 -8.99 -18.46
CA TRP A 75 8.65 -7.86 -17.75
C TRP A 75 8.90 -7.92 -16.24
N ASP A 76 8.74 -9.07 -15.60
CA ASP A 76 8.99 -9.22 -14.17
C ASP A 76 10.47 -9.02 -13.81
N GLU A 77 11.38 -9.51 -14.67
CA GLU A 77 12.81 -9.24 -14.54
C GLU A 77 13.12 -7.75 -14.64
N ARG A 78 12.57 -7.02 -15.62
CA ARG A 78 12.72 -5.57 -15.71
C ARG A 78 12.12 -4.86 -14.50
N ARG A 79 10.96 -5.31 -14.02
CA ARG A 79 10.28 -4.74 -12.83
C ARG A 79 11.15 -4.92 -11.58
N LYS A 80 11.69 -6.12 -11.36
CA LYS A 80 12.60 -6.43 -10.25
C LYS A 80 13.93 -5.72 -10.40
N ALA A 81 14.47 -5.61 -11.62
CA ALA A 81 15.67 -4.87 -11.90
C ALA A 81 15.49 -3.39 -11.61
N LYS A 82 14.37 -2.75 -11.99
CA LYS A 82 14.07 -1.35 -11.61
C LYS A 82 13.92 -1.19 -10.10
N GLN A 83 13.28 -2.17 -9.43
CA GLN A 83 13.19 -2.19 -7.96
C GLN A 83 14.56 -2.39 -7.28
N LYS A 84 15.52 -3.04 -7.94
CA LYS A 84 16.89 -3.30 -7.43
C LYS A 84 17.90 -2.22 -7.86
N ALA A 85 17.66 -1.56 -8.99
CA ALA A 85 18.47 -0.52 -9.61
C ALA A 85 17.97 0.90 -9.28
N GLU A 86 16.92 1.03 -8.49
CA GLU A 86 16.94 2.02 -7.41
C GLU A 86 17.86 1.44 -6.32
N PRO A 87 19.20 1.71 -6.35
CA PRO A 87 19.96 1.53 -5.14
C PRO A 87 19.34 2.42 -4.08
N ALA A 88 19.36 1.90 -2.85
CA ALA A 88 19.15 2.62 -1.62
C ALA A 88 20.24 3.71 -1.42
N ASP A 89 20.32 4.66 -2.35
CA ASP A 89 21.15 5.87 -2.29
C ASP A 89 20.24 7.12 -2.31
N TYR A 90 19.06 7.02 -1.69
CA TYR A 90 18.66 8.15 -0.87
C TYR A 90 19.50 8.04 0.41
N GLU A 91 20.54 8.86 0.52
CA GLU A 91 20.91 9.47 1.81
C GLU A 91 19.73 10.37 2.26
N ALA A 92 18.51 9.83 2.28
CA ALA A 92 17.47 10.36 3.13
C ALA A 92 17.93 9.93 4.50
N GLU A 93 18.68 10.80 5.17
CA GLU A 93 18.83 10.78 6.62
C GLU A 93 17.47 10.39 7.18
N THR A 94 17.34 9.14 7.62
CA THR A 94 16.03 8.57 7.93
C THR A 94 15.57 9.24 9.21
N VAL A 95 14.78 10.30 9.06
CA VAL A 95 14.27 11.05 10.20
C VAL A 95 13.22 10.19 10.87
N SER A 96 13.58 9.61 12.01
CA SER A 96 12.66 8.85 12.84
C SER A 96 11.76 9.80 13.64
N TYR A 97 10.45 9.54 13.62
CA TYR A 97 9.46 10.26 14.40
C TYR A 97 8.84 9.29 15.41
N ALA A 98 8.68 9.75 16.65
CA ALA A 98 7.93 9.05 17.68
C ALA A 98 6.44 9.05 17.33
N GLY A 99 5.82 7.87 17.25
CA GLY A 99 4.38 7.70 17.12
C GLY A 99 3.66 7.70 18.47
N PRO A 100 2.33 7.52 18.50
CA PRO A 100 1.56 7.45 19.75
C PRO A 100 2.04 6.36 20.72
N GLN A 101 2.58 5.26 20.18
CA GLN A 101 3.14 4.17 20.97
C GLN A 101 4.40 4.62 21.71
N ASP A 102 5.37 5.18 20.99
CA ASP A 102 6.64 5.66 21.56
C ASP A 102 6.42 6.79 22.58
N VAL A 103 5.49 7.71 22.29
CA VAL A 103 5.08 8.74 23.26
C VAL A 103 4.46 8.09 24.50
N GLY A 104 3.66 7.04 24.33
CA GLY A 104 3.08 6.29 25.45
C GLY A 104 4.14 5.67 26.35
N GLU A 105 5.20 5.13 25.77
CA GLU A 105 6.35 4.56 26.49
C GLU A 105 7.06 5.61 27.35
N TRP A 106 7.16 6.87 26.91
CA TRP A 106 7.74 7.95 27.71
C TRP A 106 7.02 8.18 29.05
N PHE A 107 5.74 7.80 29.14
CA PHE A 107 4.89 7.95 30.31
C PHE A 107 4.48 6.63 30.95
N GLY A 108 4.93 5.48 30.42
CA GLY A 108 4.48 4.17 30.88
C GLY A 108 2.99 3.89 30.64
N VAL A 109 2.40 4.42 29.57
CA VAL A 109 0.98 4.22 29.21
C VAL A 109 0.81 3.65 27.79
N PRO A 110 -0.31 2.97 27.49
CA PRO A 110 -0.57 2.50 26.12
C PRO A 110 -0.74 3.66 25.14
N GLY A 111 -0.27 3.51 23.90
CA GLY A 111 -0.37 4.57 22.87
C GLY A 111 -1.81 5.02 22.56
N GLY A 112 -2.80 4.14 22.70
CA GLY A 112 -4.22 4.52 22.60
C GLY A 112 -4.66 5.55 23.67
N THR A 113 -3.93 5.68 24.78
CA THR A 113 -4.12 6.74 25.78
C THR A 113 -3.66 8.09 25.25
N VAL A 114 -2.52 8.14 24.55
CA VAL A 114 -2.00 9.35 23.90
C VAL A 114 -2.97 9.82 22.82
N SER A 115 -3.50 8.91 22.00
CA SER A 115 -4.55 9.24 21.02
C SER A 115 -5.79 9.86 21.67
N ARG A 116 -6.22 9.33 22.83
CA ARG A 116 -7.34 9.89 23.61
C ARG A 116 -7.01 11.26 24.21
N TRP A 117 -5.79 11.50 24.68
CA TRP A 117 -5.37 12.82 25.16
C TRP A 117 -5.49 13.86 24.05
N ARG A 118 -4.97 13.57 22.85
CA ARG A 118 -5.06 14.48 21.71
C ARG A 118 -6.50 14.87 21.41
N LEU A 119 -7.40 13.89 21.33
CA LEU A 119 -8.82 14.15 21.08
C LEU A 119 -9.47 14.95 22.21
N ARG A 120 -9.18 14.59 23.46
CA ARG A 120 -9.77 15.21 24.65
C ARG A 120 -9.35 16.67 24.82
N TYR A 121 -8.08 16.97 24.59
CA TYR A 121 -7.51 18.29 24.85
C TYR A 121 -7.42 19.19 23.60
N ALA A 122 -7.76 18.68 22.41
CA ALA A 122 -7.68 19.41 21.13
C ALA A 122 -8.37 20.80 21.13
N LYS A 123 -9.46 20.96 21.87
CA LYS A 123 -10.26 22.21 21.94
C LYS A 123 -10.20 22.90 23.30
N THR A 124 -9.23 22.55 24.12
CA THR A 124 -9.03 23.15 25.44
C THR A 124 -7.97 24.23 25.39
N ASN A 125 -7.89 25.07 26.42
CA ASN A 125 -6.83 26.07 26.54
C ASN A 125 -5.43 25.48 26.74
N MET A 126 -5.32 24.14 26.90
CA MET A 126 -4.05 23.42 27.01
C MET A 126 -4.02 22.20 26.08
N PRO A 127 -3.95 22.41 24.76
CA PRO A 127 -3.89 21.31 23.80
C PRO A 127 -2.61 20.50 23.97
N CYS A 128 -2.68 19.22 23.61
CA CYS A 128 -1.47 18.40 23.50
C CYS A 128 -0.50 19.01 22.48
N PRO A 129 0.82 18.77 22.61
CA PRO A 129 1.80 19.12 21.60
C PRO A 129 1.37 18.68 20.20
N ALA A 130 1.34 19.63 19.25
CA ALA A 130 0.97 19.35 17.87
C ALA A 130 2.01 18.41 17.23
N PRO A 131 1.60 17.43 16.40
CA PRO A 131 2.55 16.57 15.71
C PRO A 131 3.38 17.37 14.69
N ASN A 132 4.62 16.93 14.47
CA ASN A 132 5.48 17.48 13.41
C ASN A 132 5.06 16.96 12.05
N VAL A 133 4.63 15.70 12.00
CA VAL A 133 4.19 15.02 10.77
C VAL A 133 2.90 14.26 11.01
N VAL A 134 2.10 14.09 9.97
CA VAL A 134 0.94 13.19 10.00
C VAL A 134 0.98 12.33 8.75
N ILE A 135 1.15 11.03 8.93
CA ILE A 135 1.08 10.04 7.85
C ILE A 135 -0.41 9.80 7.59
N LYS A 136 -0.93 10.21 6.44
CA LYS A 136 -2.32 9.96 6.06
C LYS A 136 -2.50 8.47 5.75
N GLY A 137 -3.40 7.81 6.49
CA GLY A 137 -3.78 6.43 6.22
C GLY A 137 -4.88 6.33 5.17
N LEU A 138 -5.38 5.11 4.93
CA LEU A 138 -6.47 4.84 3.98
C LEU A 138 -7.81 5.53 4.34
N SER A 139 -7.95 6.01 5.57
CA SER A 139 -9.07 6.84 6.04
C SER A 139 -8.55 8.00 6.87
N GLU A 140 -9.37 9.04 7.08
CA GLU A 140 -9.02 10.16 7.96
C GLU A 140 -8.66 9.66 9.38
N GLN A 141 -9.37 8.65 9.88
CA GLN A 141 -9.13 8.02 11.18
C GLN A 141 -7.88 7.13 11.21
N ALA A 142 -7.38 6.68 10.05
CA ALA A 142 -6.16 5.89 9.94
C ALA A 142 -4.88 6.75 9.87
N SER A 143 -5.00 8.07 10.02
CA SER A 143 -3.84 8.95 10.00
C SER A 143 -3.01 8.81 11.28
N VAL A 144 -1.69 8.59 11.13
CA VAL A 144 -0.77 8.39 12.25
C VAL A 144 0.04 9.67 12.47
N PRO A 145 -0.10 10.33 13.63
CA PRO A 145 0.73 11.49 13.98
C PRO A 145 2.15 11.06 14.37
N GLY A 146 3.14 11.91 14.08
CA GLY A 146 4.54 11.72 14.49
C GLY A 146 5.12 12.99 15.10
N TRP A 147 5.90 12.84 16.17
CA TRP A 147 6.64 13.91 16.84
C TRP A 147 8.14 13.66 16.70
N ARG A 148 8.93 14.73 16.63
CA ARG A 148 10.38 14.57 16.71
C ARG A 148 10.76 14.04 18.11
N PRO A 149 11.72 13.11 18.25
CA PRO A 149 12.11 12.54 19.54
C PRO A 149 12.61 13.55 20.57
N ASP A 150 13.19 14.66 20.11
CA ASP A 150 13.66 15.79 20.95
C ASP A 150 12.52 16.56 21.64
N ARG A 151 11.25 16.36 21.24
CA ARG A 151 10.08 17.00 21.86
C ARG A 151 9.54 16.26 23.08
N LYS A 152 10.27 15.25 23.58
CA LYS A 152 9.91 14.55 24.83
C LYS A 152 9.72 15.52 26.00
N ASP A 153 10.57 16.54 26.13
CA ASP A 153 10.50 17.49 27.24
C ASP A 153 9.26 18.39 27.19
N GLU A 154 8.80 18.73 25.98
CA GLU A 154 7.54 19.47 25.77
C GLU A 154 6.35 18.62 26.23
N TRP A 155 6.35 17.33 25.86
CA TRP A 155 5.35 16.37 26.32
C TRP A 155 5.35 16.22 27.84
N LEU A 156 6.52 16.10 28.47
CA LEU A 156 6.65 16.01 29.93
C LEU A 156 6.16 17.28 30.63
N THR A 157 6.44 18.45 30.07
CA THR A 157 5.97 19.73 30.61
C THR A 157 4.46 19.85 30.51
N TRP A 158 3.89 19.52 29.34
CA TRP A 158 2.45 19.47 29.13
C TRP A 158 1.78 18.50 30.11
N GLU A 159 2.36 17.32 30.33
CA GLU A 159 1.78 16.31 31.22
C GLU A 159 1.73 16.76 32.68
N LYS A 160 2.78 17.45 33.17
CA LYS A 160 2.80 18.04 34.51
C LYS A 160 1.76 19.13 34.70
N GLN A 161 1.46 19.87 33.62
CA GLN A 161 0.50 20.97 33.65
C GLN A 161 -0.93 20.49 33.38
N ARG A 162 -1.13 19.31 32.80
CA ARG A 162 -2.46 18.86 32.37
C ARG A 162 -3.43 18.88 33.54
N PRO A 163 -4.65 19.39 33.35
CA PRO A 163 -5.68 19.29 34.37
C PRO A 163 -5.89 17.80 34.67
N GLY A 164 -5.81 17.44 35.96
CA GLY A 164 -5.92 16.07 36.43
C GLY A 164 -7.20 15.37 35.95
N ARG A 165 -7.29 14.06 36.24
CA ARG A 165 -8.37 13.15 35.84
C ARG A 165 -9.73 13.61 36.40
N GLY A 166 -10.35 14.63 35.80
CA GLY A 166 -11.58 15.27 36.30
C GLY A 166 -12.04 16.52 35.54
N ALA A 167 -11.15 17.23 34.82
CA ALA A 167 -11.51 18.51 34.19
C ALA A 167 -12.35 18.43 32.89
N GLY A 168 -12.76 17.23 32.45
CA GLY A 168 -13.41 17.02 31.15
C GLY A 168 -14.66 16.14 31.16
N GLY A 169 -15.30 15.92 32.31
CA GLY A 169 -16.47 15.06 32.38
C GLY A 169 -17.16 15.07 33.73
N GLY A 170 -17.73 16.21 34.12
CA GLY A 170 -18.72 16.24 35.18
C GLY A 170 -19.96 15.46 34.73
N ARG A 171 -20.15 14.25 35.24
CA ARG A 171 -21.46 13.58 35.20
C ARG A 171 -22.39 14.45 36.03
N LYS A 172 -23.40 15.07 35.42
CA LYS A 172 -24.43 15.82 36.14
C LYS A 172 -25.05 14.89 37.19
N PRO A 173 -25.10 15.24 38.49
CA PRO A 173 -25.90 14.47 39.43
C PRO A 173 -27.36 14.55 38.97
N ALA A 174 -28.03 13.40 38.94
CA ALA A 174 -29.46 13.35 38.70
C ALA A 174 -30.15 14.19 39.79
N LYS A 175 -30.96 15.17 39.38
CA LYS A 175 -31.81 15.91 40.31
C LYS A 175 -32.88 14.95 40.83
N SER A 176 -33.00 14.88 42.16
CA SER A 176 -34.15 14.33 42.87
C SER A 176 -35.43 15.08 42.49
#